data_AF-D6LEP9-F1
#
_entry.id   AF-D6LEP9-F1
#
_cell.length_a   1.000
_cell.length_b   1.000
_cell.length_c   1.000
_cell.angle_alpha   90.00
_cell.angle_beta   90.00
_cell.angle_gamma   90.00
#
_symmetry.space_group_name_H-M   'P 1'
#
loop_
_entity.id
_entity.type
_entity.pdbx_description
1 polymer ?
#
loop_
_entity_poly.entity_id
_entity_poly.type
_entity_poly.pdbx_seq_one_letter_code
_entity_poly.pdbx_strand_id
1 'polypeptide(L)'
;MTKLEEAQKIVWEIYKKYCLECKKLETPYEAGLDGFKNYKQKKELTSKMLSDVNNVKEKYNIENLEISAKDLYEFEKKLFETK
;
A
#
# COMPACT_ATOMS: atom_id res chain seq x y z
N MET A 1 -23.33 6.72 -0.23
CA MET A 1 -22.05 6.02 -0.35
C MET A 1 -22.34 4.59 -0.78
N THR A 2 -21.85 4.18 -1.93
CA THR A 2 -22.08 2.83 -2.47
C THR A 2 -21.15 1.81 -1.78
N LYS A 3 -21.49 0.52 -1.87
CA LYS A 3 -20.61 -0.56 -1.38
C LYS A 3 -19.23 -0.52 -2.05
N LEU A 4 -19.16 -0.07 -3.31
CA LEU A 4 -17.92 0.11 -4.05
C LEU A 4 -17.07 1.24 -3.48
N GLU A 5 -17.67 2.40 -3.22
CA GLU A 5 -16.97 3.55 -2.62
C GLU A 5 -16.45 3.23 -1.21
N GLU A 6 -17.20 2.46 -0.43
CA GLU A 6 -16.78 2.00 0.89
C GLU A 6 -15.58 1.03 0.80
N ALA A 7 -15.65 0.04 -0.10
CA ALA A 7 -14.56 -0.90 -0.34
C ALA A 7 -13.29 -0.18 -0.82
N GLN A 8 -13.42 0.79 -1.73
CA GLN A 8 -12.31 1.62 -2.20
C GLN A 8 -11.65 2.40 -1.06
N LYS A 9 -12.44 3.02 -0.16
CA LYS A 9 -11.90 3.71 1.02
C LYS A 9 -11.10 2.77 1.93
N ILE A 10 -11.61 1.56 2.18
CA ILE A 10 -10.91 0.59 3.05
C ILE A 10 -9.60 0.13 2.40
N VAL A 11 -9.60 -0.13 1.09
CA VAL A 11 -8.39 -0.48 0.34
C VAL A 11 -7.36 0.65 0.39
N TRP A 12 -7.79 1.90 0.32
CA TRP A 12 -6.90 3.06 0.50
C TRP A 12 -6.26 3.14 1.88
N GLU A 13 -7.03 2.89 2.95
CA GLU A 13 -6.49 2.86 4.31
C GLU A 13 -5.49 1.71 4.50
N ILE A 14 -5.75 0.55 3.89
CA ILE A 14 -4.81 -0.58 3.85
C ILE A 14 -3.52 -0.13 3.14
N TYR A 15 -3.62 0.42 1.93
CA TYR A 15 -2.46 0.88 1.16
C TYR A 15 -1.61 1.88 1.96
N LYS A 16 -2.26 2.90 2.56
CA LYS A 16 -1.61 3.91 3.40
C LYS A 16 -0.83 3.30 4.56
N LYS A 17 -1.45 2.36 5.28
CA LYS A 17 -0.82 1.66 6.40
C LYS A 17 0.46 0.95 5.95
N TYR A 18 0.38 0.15 4.88
CA TYR A 18 1.53 -0.61 4.41
C TYR A 18 2.63 0.25 3.78
N CYS A 19 2.30 1.34 3.08
CA CYS A 19 3.28 2.33 2.62
C CYS A 19 4.07 2.93 3.79
N LEU A 20 3.41 3.30 4.89
CA LEU A 20 4.07 3.85 6.07
C LEU A 20 4.96 2.80 6.77
N GLU A 21 4.52 1.53 6.86
CA GLU A 21 5.35 0.46 7.41
C GLU A 21 6.59 0.21 6.53
N CYS A 22 6.44 0.20 5.20
CA CYS A 22 7.57 0.08 4.26
C CYS A 22 8.56 1.24 4.40
N LYS A 23 8.09 2.46 4.65
CA LYS A 23 8.93 3.64 4.88
C LYS A 23 9.77 3.53 6.15
N LYS A 24 9.23 2.96 7.24
CA LYS A 24 10.00 2.70 8.47
C LYS A 24 11.16 1.73 8.24
N LEU A 25 11.07 0.89 7.20
CA LEU A 25 12.11 -0.05 6.80
C LEU A 25 13.12 0.57 5.81
N GLU A 26 12.92 1.80 5.37
CA GLU A 26 13.92 2.50 4.56
C GLU A 26 15.08 2.91 5.47
N THR A 27 16.22 2.27 5.25
CA THR A 27 17.48 2.68 5.85
C THR A 27 18.10 3.79 5.02
N PRO A 28 18.90 4.69 5.63
CA PRO A 28 19.74 5.61 4.87
C PRO A 28 20.57 4.83 3.85
N TYR A 29 20.77 5.42 2.67
CA TYR A 29 21.55 4.83 1.59
C TYR A 29 22.95 4.44 2.09
N GLU A 30 23.24 3.14 2.14
CA GLU A 30 24.57 2.61 2.45
C GLU A 30 25.16 1.91 1.22
N ALA A 31 26.25 2.46 0.67
CA ALA A 31 26.93 1.90 -0.48
C ALA A 31 27.32 0.42 -0.23
N GLY A 32 26.75 -0.48 -1.04
CA GLY A 32 27.04 -1.92 -1.01
C GLY A 32 26.05 -2.81 -0.23
N LEU A 33 25.07 -2.25 0.50
CA LEU A 33 24.08 -3.02 1.28
C LEU A 33 22.61 -2.68 0.98
N ASP A 34 22.40 -1.61 0.20
CA ASP A 34 21.12 -0.89 0.11
C ASP A 34 19.97 -1.63 -0.57
N GLY A 35 20.26 -2.69 -1.32
CA GLY A 35 19.23 -3.49 -2.02
C GLY A 35 18.67 -4.67 -1.24
N PHE A 36 19.37 -5.13 -0.18
CA PHE A 36 19.05 -6.40 0.49
C PHE A 36 18.64 -6.25 1.95
N LYS A 37 19.08 -5.18 2.63
CA LYS A 37 18.59 -4.88 3.98
C LYS A 37 17.08 -4.64 3.87
N ASN A 38 16.32 -5.42 4.62
CA ASN A 38 14.86 -5.37 4.71
C ASN A 38 14.07 -5.83 3.47
N TYR A 39 14.70 -6.39 2.42
CA TYR A 39 13.97 -6.94 1.25
C TYR A 39 12.95 -8.02 1.65
N LYS A 40 13.35 -8.93 2.55
CA LYS A 40 12.47 -9.99 3.05
C LYS A 40 11.24 -9.41 3.79
N GLN A 41 11.47 -8.42 4.65
CA GLN A 41 10.40 -7.76 5.41
C GLN A 41 9.47 -6.95 4.51
N LYS A 42 10.01 -6.22 3.52
CA LYS A 42 9.22 -5.52 2.50
C LYS A 42 8.36 -6.50 1.70
N LYS A 43 8.93 -7.64 1.27
CA LYS A 43 8.19 -8.71 0.58
C LYS A 43 7.06 -9.28 1.45
N GLU A 44 7.32 -9.55 2.73
CA GLU A 44 6.30 -10.00 3.69
C GLU A 44 5.19 -8.96 3.89
N LEU A 45 5.52 -7.67 3.98
CA LEU A 45 4.54 -6.58 4.06
C LEU A 45 3.69 -6.49 2.79
N THR A 46 4.29 -6.60 1.60
CA THR A 46 3.55 -6.61 0.34
C THR A 46 2.59 -7.80 0.27
N SER A 47 3.02 -9.00 0.66
CA SER A 47 2.14 -10.18 0.70
C SER A 47 0.96 -10.00 1.66
N LYS A 48 1.20 -9.42 2.84
CA LYS A 48 0.13 -9.12 3.81
C LYS A 48 -0.84 -8.07 3.27
N MET A 49 -0.34 -7.01 2.65
CA MET A 49 -1.17 -5.98 1.99
C MET A 49 -2.09 -6.61 0.94
N LEU A 50 -1.56 -7.47 0.07
CA LEU A 50 -2.36 -8.15 -0.96
C LEU A 50 -3.43 -9.05 -0.34
N SER A 51 -3.10 -9.76 0.74
CA SER A 51 -4.09 -10.56 1.47
C SER A 51 -5.21 -9.70 2.06
N ASP A 52 -4.88 -8.57 2.68
CA ASP A 52 -5.87 -7.65 3.26
C ASP A 52 -6.77 -7.04 2.18
N VAL A 53 -6.22 -6.68 1.02
CA VAL A 53 -7.01 -6.20 -0.13
C VAL A 53 -7.94 -7.28 -0.67
N ASN A 54 -7.47 -8.53 -0.78
CA ASN A 54 -8.32 -9.64 -1.24
C ASN A 54 -9.46 -9.92 -0.26
N ASN A 55 -9.22 -9.86 1.05
CA ASN A 55 -10.27 -9.99 2.06
C ASN A 55 -11.36 -8.92 1.89
N VAL A 56 -11.00 -7.70 1.50
CA VAL A 56 -11.98 -6.63 1.20
C VAL A 56 -12.75 -6.95 -0.08
N LYS A 57 -12.08 -7.40 -1.15
CA LYS A 57 -12.73 -7.81 -2.40
C LYS A 57 -13.78 -8.90 -2.16
N GLU A 58 -13.43 -9.93 -1.40
CA GLU A 58 -14.33 -11.02 -1.02
C GLU A 58 -15.51 -10.52 -0.18
N LYS A 59 -15.23 -9.72 0.87
CA LYS A 59 -16.27 -9.18 1.78
C LYS A 59 -17.32 -8.34 1.05
N TYR A 60 -16.90 -7.54 0.08
CA TYR A 60 -17.79 -6.66 -0.68
C TYR A 60 -18.31 -7.29 -1.97
N ASN A 61 -17.85 -8.50 -2.33
CA ASN A 61 -18.13 -9.20 -3.59
C ASN A 61 -17.79 -8.34 -4.83
N ILE A 62 -16.57 -7.79 -4.84
CA ILE A 62 -16.07 -6.88 -5.90
C ILE A 62 -14.80 -7.48 -6.49
N GLU A 63 -14.87 -7.92 -7.75
CA GLU A 63 -13.70 -8.44 -8.48
C GLU A 63 -12.80 -7.30 -8.99
N ASN A 64 -13.40 -6.22 -9.51
CA ASN A 64 -12.71 -5.11 -10.18
C ASN A 64 -12.61 -3.86 -9.31
N LEU A 65 -11.83 -3.95 -8.23
CA LEU A 65 -11.38 -2.78 -7.48
C LEU A 65 -10.29 -2.08 -8.30
N GLU A 66 -10.70 -1.17 -9.17
CA GLU A 66 -9.77 -0.32 -9.92
C GLU A 66 -9.14 0.71 -8.97
N ILE A 67 -7.82 0.63 -8.85
CA ILE A 67 -7.00 1.72 -8.33
C ILE A 67 -6.24 2.25 -9.53
N SER A 68 -6.52 3.48 -9.96
CA SER A 68 -5.78 4.03 -11.09
C SER A 68 -4.35 4.39 -10.64
N ALA A 69 -3.39 4.26 -11.56
CA ALA A 69 -2.01 4.71 -11.31
C ALA A 69 -1.95 6.21 -10.96
N LYS A 70 -2.93 7.00 -11.45
CA LYS A 70 -3.06 8.43 -11.13
C LYS A 70 -3.45 8.64 -9.67
N ASP A 71 -4.41 7.86 -9.16
CA ASP A 71 -4.83 7.96 -7.76
C ASP A 71 -3.69 7.55 -6.81
N LEU A 72 -2.91 6.52 -7.19
CA LEU A 72 -1.68 6.12 -6.50
C LEU A 72 -0.66 7.25 -6.46
N TYR A 73 -0.38 7.88 -7.60
CA TYR A 73 0.56 8.98 -7.70
C TYR A 73 0.14 10.21 -6.87
N GLU A 74 -1.13 10.63 -6.95
CA GLU A 74 -1.64 11.75 -6.17
C GLU A 74 -1.62 11.47 -4.67
N PHE A 75 -1.89 10.23 -4.27
CA PHE A 75 -1.83 9.80 -2.87
C PHE A 75 -0.39 9.85 -2.33
N GLU A 76 0.57 9.26 -3.05
CA GLU A 76 1.98 9.32 -2.67
C GLU A 76 2.44 10.77 -2.58
N LYS A 77 2.13 11.58 -3.59
CA LYS A 77 2.44 13.01 -3.60
C LYS A 77 1.91 13.71 -2.34
N LYS A 78 0.62 13.56 -1.98
CA LYS A 78 0.07 14.17 -0.76
C LYS A 78 0.71 13.65 0.52
N LEU A 79 1.01 12.35 0.59
CA LEU A 79 1.64 11.71 1.76
C LEU A 79 3.08 12.18 1.97
N PHE A 80 3.78 12.53 0.89
CA PHE A 80 5.19 12.93 0.92
C PHE A 80 5.44 14.44 0.76
N GLU A 81 4.44 15.21 0.30
CA GLU A 81 4.48 16.69 0.26
C GLU A 81 4.25 17.33 1.63
N THR A 82 3.81 16.58 2.65
CA THR A 82 3.80 17.07 4.02
C THR A 82 5.23 17.01 4.60
N LYS A 83 6.05 17.98 4.23
CA LYS A 83 7.26 18.39 4.94
C LYS A 83 7.08 19.80 5.49
#